data_AF-A0A1I1LSF7-F1
#
_entry.id   AF-A0A1I1LSF7-F1
#
_cell.length_a   1.000
_cell.length_b   1.000
_cell.length_c   1.000
_cell.angle_alpha   90.00
_cell.angle_beta   90.00
_cell.angle_gamma   90.00
#
_symmetry.space_group_name_H-M   'P 1'
#
loop_
_entity.id
_entity.type
_entity.pdbx_description
1 polymer ?
#
loop_
_entity_poly.entity_id
_entity_poly.type
_entity_poly.pdbx_seq_one_letter_code
_entity_poly.pdbx_strand_id
1 'polypeptide(L)'
;MPSKPDTALTGDDLERLRSVCASHDVAVAIVFGSAADPDAEPADLDLAIEFAEWRPTDDGYTTAYLQLHADLEATLDYDVDLVDIHTLPSAFAHVVFTRGTRVFGSSDRYRTLADRLTDEKPTVEDTRERVTAAAARLQGE
;
A
#
# COMPACT_ATOMS: atom_id res chain seq x y z
N MET A 1 -4.12 -14.31 24.84
CA MET A 1 -4.57 -12.92 24.60
C MET A 1 -4.29 -12.63 23.14
N PRO A 2 -5.27 -12.27 22.30
CA PRO A 2 -4.94 -11.79 20.97
C PRO A 2 -4.25 -10.43 21.13
N SER A 3 -3.01 -10.33 20.65
CA SER A 3 -2.31 -9.05 20.54
C SER A 3 -3.20 -8.10 19.73
N LYS A 4 -3.37 -6.86 20.20
CA LYS A 4 -4.04 -5.85 19.38
C LYS A 4 -3.34 -5.77 18.02
N PRO A 5 -4.11 -5.66 16.93
CA PRO A 5 -3.52 -5.42 15.63
C PRO A 5 -2.76 -4.09 15.66
N ASP A 6 -1.63 -4.04 14.96
CA ASP A 6 -0.78 -2.85 14.79
C ASP A 6 -1.38 -1.89 13.74
N THR A 7 -2.72 -1.85 13.67
CA THR A 7 -3.53 -1.17 12.65
C THR A 7 -4.93 -0.96 13.23
N ALA A 8 -5.70 -0.03 12.67
CA ALA A 8 -7.07 0.27 13.12
C ALA A 8 -8.10 -0.84 12.83
N LEU A 9 -7.80 -1.76 11.90
CA LEU A 9 -8.67 -2.89 11.55
C LEU A 9 -8.82 -3.87 12.70
N THR A 10 -10.02 -4.44 12.86
CA THR A 10 -10.24 -5.49 13.85
C THR A 10 -9.58 -6.81 13.41
N GLY A 11 -9.38 -7.73 14.36
CA GLY A 11 -8.81 -9.05 14.04
C GLY A 11 -9.64 -9.86 13.04
N ASP A 12 -10.96 -9.63 13.02
CA ASP A 12 -11.92 -10.30 12.13
C ASP A 12 -11.81 -9.75 10.69
N ASP A 13 -11.68 -8.42 10.55
CA ASP A 13 -11.45 -7.77 9.25
C ASP A 13 -10.10 -8.15 8.66
N LEU A 14 -9.06 -8.25 9.49
CA LEU A 14 -7.76 -8.75 9.05
C LEU A 14 -7.82 -10.20 8.57
N GLU A 15 -8.61 -11.05 9.21
CA GLU A 15 -8.78 -12.44 8.77
C GLU A 15 -9.49 -12.51 7.41
N ARG A 16 -10.56 -11.73 7.24
CA ARG A 16 -11.27 -11.57 5.96
C ARG A 16 -10.36 -11.07 4.85
N LEU A 17 -9.64 -9.97 5.09
CA LEU A 17 -8.69 -9.40 4.14
C LEU A 17 -7.65 -10.44 3.69
N ARG A 18 -7.08 -11.18 4.65
CA ARG A 18 -6.11 -12.25 4.33
C ARG A 18 -6.72 -13.36 3.49
N SER A 19 -7.99 -13.72 3.74
CA SER A 19 -8.70 -14.73 2.96
C SER A 19 -8.93 -14.29 1.52
N VAL A 20 -9.30 -13.02 1.31
CA VAL A 20 -9.46 -12.43 -0.02
C VAL A 20 -8.11 -12.39 -0.74
N CYS A 21 -7.07 -11.84 -0.10
CA CYS A 21 -5.73 -11.78 -0.68
C CYS A 21 -5.19 -13.17 -1.08
N ALA A 22 -5.45 -14.20 -0.28
CA ALA A 22 -5.04 -15.57 -0.59
C ALA A 22 -5.77 -16.17 -1.81
N SER A 23 -7.00 -15.73 -2.11
CA SER A 23 -7.76 -16.19 -3.27
C SER A 23 -7.37 -15.51 -4.58
N HIS A 24 -6.71 -14.35 -4.52
CA HIS A 24 -6.40 -13.49 -5.68
C HIS A 24 -4.91 -13.43 -6.02
N ASP A 25 -4.12 -14.44 -5.66
CA ASP A 25 -2.67 -14.51 -5.94
C ASP A 25 -1.87 -13.31 -5.43
N VAL A 26 -2.29 -12.71 -4.32
CA VAL A 26 -1.54 -11.63 -3.66
C VAL A 26 -0.31 -12.23 -2.98
N ALA A 27 0.87 -11.65 -3.18
CA ALA A 27 2.11 -12.04 -2.52
C ALA A 27 2.34 -11.27 -1.22
N VAL A 28 2.01 -9.97 -1.20
CA VAL A 28 2.19 -9.07 -0.05
C VAL A 28 1.04 -8.07 -0.03
N ALA A 29 0.53 -7.77 1.17
CA ALA A 29 -0.39 -6.65 1.39
C ALA A 29 0.03 -5.83 2.61
N ILE A 30 -0.02 -4.51 2.47
CA ILE A 30 0.45 -3.52 3.44
C ILE A 30 -0.66 -2.48 3.59
N VAL A 31 -1.18 -2.34 4.80
CA VAL A 31 -2.10 -1.24 5.13
C VAL A 31 -1.26 -0.01 5.43
N PHE A 32 -1.61 1.12 4.84
CA PHE A 32 -0.95 2.40 5.10
C PHE A 32 -1.98 3.49 5.42
N GLY A 33 -1.54 4.74 5.48
CA GLY A 33 -2.43 5.87 5.72
C GLY A 33 -2.98 5.90 7.15
N SER A 34 -4.23 6.35 7.29
CA SER A 34 -4.91 6.46 8.60
C SER A 34 -5.19 5.10 9.22
N ALA A 35 -5.50 4.07 8.41
CA ALA A 35 -5.78 2.71 8.87
C ALA A 35 -4.52 1.98 9.42
N ALA A 36 -3.32 2.48 9.13
CA ALA A 36 -2.09 1.99 9.74
C ALA A 36 -1.93 2.46 11.21
N ASP A 37 -2.57 3.56 11.60
CA ASP A 37 -2.51 4.06 12.97
C ASP A 37 -3.64 3.42 13.81
N PRO A 38 -3.32 2.67 14.88
CA PRO A 38 -4.33 1.98 15.69
C PRO A 38 -5.20 2.92 16.54
N ASP A 39 -4.86 4.21 16.64
CA ASP A 39 -5.61 5.23 17.38
C ASP A 39 -6.48 6.11 16.45
N ALA A 40 -6.35 5.96 15.13
CA ALA A 40 -7.16 6.67 14.16
C ALA A 40 -8.53 6.02 13.93
N GLU A 41 -9.53 6.83 13.58
CA GLU A 41 -10.80 6.36 13.02
C GLU A 41 -10.62 6.20 11.50
N PRO A 42 -10.46 4.98 10.97
CA PRO A 42 -10.27 4.78 9.55
C PRO A 42 -11.57 5.09 8.82
N ALA A 43 -11.57 6.16 8.01
CA ALA A 43 -12.66 6.45 7.09
C ALA A 43 -12.58 5.56 5.84
N ASP A 44 -11.35 5.34 5.36
CA ASP A 44 -11.02 4.55 4.18
C ASP A 44 -9.83 3.63 4.53
N LEU A 45 -9.69 2.52 3.81
CA LEU A 45 -8.62 1.55 3.95
C LEU A 45 -7.65 1.65 2.79
N ASP A 46 -6.54 2.37 3.00
CA ASP A 46 -5.44 2.42 2.05
C ASP A 46 -4.65 1.09 2.07
N LEU A 47 -4.68 0.34 0.96
CA LEU A 47 -4.07 -0.99 0.85
C LEU A 47 -3.10 -1.08 -0.32
N ALA A 48 -1.82 -1.26 -0.02
CA ALA A 48 -0.79 -1.51 -1.02
C ALA A 48 -0.58 -3.01 -1.17
N ILE A 49 -0.71 -3.51 -2.40
CA ILE A 49 -0.56 -4.93 -2.71
C ILE A 49 0.53 -5.18 -3.74
N GLU A 50 1.08 -6.39 -3.70
CA GLU A 50 1.83 -6.97 -4.79
C GLU A 50 1.17 -8.30 -5.16
N PHE A 51 0.92 -8.50 -6.46
CA PHE A 51 0.58 -9.82 -6.98
C PHE A 51 1.82 -10.71 -7.14
N ALA A 52 1.67 -12.01 -6.84
CA ALA A 52 2.71 -13.00 -7.01
C ALA A 52 3.15 -13.12 -8.46
N GLU A 53 2.18 -13.36 -9.35
CA GLU A 53 2.42 -13.68 -10.75
C GLU A 53 2.10 -12.53 -11.71
N TRP A 54 1.16 -11.65 -11.35
CA TRP A 54 0.71 -10.56 -12.21
C TRP A 54 1.62 -9.33 -12.09
N ARG A 55 1.87 -8.66 -13.22
CA ARG A 55 2.47 -7.32 -13.28
C ARG A 55 1.54 -6.35 -13.99
N PRO A 56 1.66 -5.04 -13.73
CA PRO A 56 0.85 -4.01 -14.40
C PRO A 56 0.90 -4.04 -15.94
N THR A 57 1.95 -4.63 -16.52
CA THR A 57 2.13 -4.78 -17.97
C THR A 57 1.48 -6.03 -18.56
N ASP A 58 1.01 -6.97 -17.74
CA ASP A 58 0.43 -8.23 -18.20
C ASP A 58 -1.01 -8.07 -18.70
N ASP A 59 -1.35 -8.84 -19.73
CA ASP A 59 -2.71 -8.93 -20.24
C ASP A 59 -3.58 -9.67 -19.22
N GLY A 60 -4.62 -9.00 -18.71
CA GLY A 60 -5.49 -9.51 -17.63
C GLY A 60 -5.19 -8.96 -16.24
N TYR A 61 -4.07 -8.23 -16.04
CA TYR A 61 -3.76 -7.56 -14.76
C TYR A 61 -4.91 -6.67 -14.30
N THR A 62 -5.42 -5.80 -15.18
CA THR A 62 -6.52 -4.88 -14.83
C THR A 62 -7.76 -5.63 -14.36
N THR A 63 -8.07 -6.77 -14.97
CA THR A 63 -9.21 -7.59 -14.56
C THR A 63 -8.96 -8.22 -13.18
N ALA A 64 -7.78 -8.78 -12.94
CA ALA A 64 -7.43 -9.34 -11.64
C ALA A 64 -7.45 -8.28 -10.53
N TYR A 65 -6.92 -7.09 -10.82
CA TYR A 65 -6.92 -5.93 -9.93
C TYR A 65 -8.33 -5.49 -9.55
N LEU A 66 -9.20 -5.27 -10.55
CA LEU A 66 -10.58 -4.84 -10.31
C LEU A 66 -11.40 -5.91 -9.58
N GLN A 67 -11.15 -7.19 -9.84
CA GLN A 67 -11.80 -8.29 -9.11
C GLN A 67 -11.35 -8.33 -7.65
N LEU A 68 -10.06 -8.20 -7.37
CA LEU A 68 -9.54 -8.12 -6.01
C LEU A 68 -10.15 -6.92 -5.27
N HIS A 69 -10.17 -5.75 -5.91
CA HIS A 69 -10.74 -4.54 -5.33
C HIS A 69 -12.23 -4.73 -4.98
N ALA A 70 -13.03 -5.23 -5.93
CA ALA A 70 -14.45 -5.46 -5.70
C ALA A 70 -14.71 -6.51 -4.60
N ASP A 71 -13.90 -7.57 -4.51
CA ASP A 71 -14.06 -8.60 -3.47
C ASP A 71 -13.67 -8.06 -2.08
N LEU A 72 -12.66 -7.20 -2.00
CA LEU A 72 -12.29 -6.50 -0.78
C LEU A 72 -13.41 -5.57 -0.30
N GLU A 73 -13.96 -4.73 -1.17
CA GLU A 73 -15.08 -3.82 -0.83
C GLU A 73 -16.38 -4.57 -0.51
N ALA A 74 -16.61 -5.74 -1.12
CA ALA A 74 -17.77 -6.55 -0.80
C ALA A 74 -17.64 -7.29 0.54
N THR A 75 -16.41 -7.55 0.96
CA THR A 75 -16.12 -8.35 2.16
C THR A 75 -15.86 -7.47 3.39
N LEU A 76 -15.28 -6.29 3.19
CA LEU A 76 -14.95 -5.33 4.24
C LEU A 76 -15.98 -4.19 4.24
N ASP A 77 -16.39 -3.72 5.41
CA ASP A 77 -17.34 -2.60 5.55
C ASP A 77 -16.64 -1.23 5.42
N TYR A 78 -15.53 -1.17 4.67
CA TYR A 78 -14.68 0.00 4.49
C TYR A 78 -14.51 0.30 3.00
N ASP A 79 -14.41 1.58 2.63
CA ASP A 79 -13.97 1.99 1.29
C ASP A 79 -12.48 1.62 1.15
N VAL A 80 -12.12 0.85 0.13
CA VAL A 80 -10.75 0.32 -0.01
C VAL A 80 -10.03 1.04 -1.13
N ASP A 81 -9.00 1.83 -0.83
CA ASP A 81 -8.10 2.38 -1.84
C ASP A 81 -6.99 1.37 -2.11
N LEU A 82 -7.22 0.52 -3.10
CA LEU A 82 -6.22 -0.44 -3.55
C LEU A 82 -5.15 0.29 -4.38
N VAL A 83 -3.87 -0.03 -4.16
CA VAL A 83 -2.76 0.40 -5.01
C VAL A 83 -1.74 -0.73 -5.21
N ASP A 84 -1.19 -0.86 -6.42
CA ASP A 84 -0.13 -1.83 -6.69
C ASP A 84 1.25 -1.22 -6.45
N ILE A 85 2.07 -1.91 -5.66
CA ILE A 85 3.39 -1.47 -5.22
C ILE A 85 4.34 -1.16 -6.41
N HIS A 86 4.22 -1.87 -7.53
CA HIS A 86 5.04 -1.66 -8.74
C HIS A 86 4.62 -0.42 -9.54
N THR A 87 3.42 0.11 -9.29
CA THR A 87 2.92 1.35 -9.90
C THR A 87 3.19 2.59 -9.05
N LEU A 88 3.57 2.40 -7.78
CA LEU A 88 3.82 3.49 -6.86
C LEU A 88 5.12 4.22 -7.21
N PRO A 89 5.14 5.57 -7.13
CA PRO A 89 6.39 6.30 -7.21
C PRO A 89 7.27 5.97 -5.99
N SER A 90 8.59 5.90 -6.18
CA SER A 90 9.57 5.51 -5.15
C SER A 90 9.43 6.27 -3.83
N ALA A 91 9.18 7.59 -3.91
CA ALA A 91 8.92 8.41 -2.73
C ALA A 91 7.70 7.96 -1.92
N PHE A 92 6.65 7.47 -2.59
CA PHE A 92 5.44 6.96 -1.95
C PHE A 92 5.64 5.53 -1.43
N ALA A 93 6.30 4.67 -2.21
CA ALA A 93 6.69 3.34 -1.75
C ALA A 93 7.50 3.42 -0.44
N HIS A 94 8.45 4.34 -0.33
CA HIS A 94 9.21 4.55 0.90
C HIS A 94 8.31 4.87 2.11
N VAL A 95 7.28 5.71 1.93
CA VAL A 95 6.32 6.02 2.99
C VAL A 95 5.50 4.78 3.36
N VAL A 96 5.00 4.03 2.38
CA VAL A 96 4.24 2.78 2.60
C VAL A 96 5.05 1.76 3.39
N PHE A 97 6.33 1.52 3.04
CA PHE A 97 7.18 0.56 3.76
C PHE A 97 7.66 1.04 5.14
N THR A 98 7.69 2.36 5.37
CA THR A 98 8.16 2.96 6.63
C THR A 98 7.04 3.15 7.64
N ARG A 99 5.84 3.53 7.17
CA ARG A 99 4.67 3.85 8.01
C ARG A 99 3.53 2.85 7.88
N GLY A 100 3.56 1.98 6.88
CA GLY A 100 2.54 0.96 6.70
C GLY A 100 2.80 -0.28 7.54
N THR A 101 1.71 -0.99 7.83
CA THR A 101 1.68 -2.23 8.58
C THR A 101 1.44 -3.39 7.62
N ARG A 102 2.38 -4.35 7.57
CA ARG A 102 2.20 -5.56 6.76
C ARG A 102 1.09 -6.44 7.35
N VAL A 103 0.03 -6.65 6.57
CA VAL A 103 -1.12 -7.47 6.98
C VAL A 103 -1.13 -8.85 6.36
N PHE A 104 -0.52 -9.04 5.18
CA PHE A 104 -0.43 -10.32 4.48
C PHE A 104 0.91 -10.51 3.75
N GLY A 105 1.28 -11.76 3.50
CA GLY A 105 2.53 -12.13 2.81
C GLY A 105 3.71 -12.42 3.73
N SER A 106 4.80 -12.91 3.13
CA SER A 106 6.01 -13.32 3.85
C SER A 106 6.91 -12.14 4.21
N SER A 107 7.51 -12.18 5.41
CA SER A 107 8.46 -11.15 5.86
C SER A 107 9.65 -10.95 4.92
N ASP A 108 10.11 -12.03 4.29
CA ASP A 108 11.25 -11.98 3.38
C ASP A 108 10.92 -11.27 2.05
N ARG A 109 9.71 -11.50 1.51
CA ARG A 109 9.22 -10.80 0.31
C ARG A 109 9.02 -9.32 0.59
N TYR A 110 8.41 -8.99 1.73
CA TYR A 110 8.25 -7.62 2.19
C TYR A 110 9.60 -6.89 2.28
N ARG A 111 10.60 -7.52 2.92
CA ARG A 111 11.95 -6.92 3.03
C ARG A 111 12.62 -6.76 1.67
N THR A 112 12.46 -7.73 0.78
CA THR A 112 13.01 -7.66 -0.59
C THR A 112 12.40 -6.50 -1.38
N LEU A 113 11.09 -6.30 -1.27
CA LEU A 113 10.41 -5.17 -1.89
C LEU A 113 10.85 -3.83 -1.29
N ALA A 114 10.88 -3.75 0.04
CA ALA A 114 11.34 -2.56 0.74
C ALA A 114 12.75 -2.20 0.30
N ASP A 115 13.68 -3.14 0.29
CA ASP A 115 15.05 -2.93 -0.17
C ASP A 115 15.10 -2.41 -1.61
N ARG A 116 14.45 -3.09 -2.56
CA ARG A 116 14.45 -2.67 -3.98
C ARG A 116 13.85 -1.29 -4.21
N LEU A 117 12.71 -1.00 -3.58
CA LEU A 117 11.94 0.22 -3.84
C LEU A 117 12.42 1.41 -3.00
N THR A 118 13.21 1.17 -1.95
CA THR A 118 13.81 2.23 -1.13
C THR A 118 15.29 2.45 -1.41
N ASP A 119 16.00 1.45 -1.95
CA ASP A 119 17.38 1.60 -2.43
C ASP A 119 17.46 2.33 -3.78
N GLU A 120 16.35 2.39 -4.52
CA GLU A 120 16.13 3.40 -5.56
C GLU A 120 15.97 4.78 -4.87
N LYS A 121 17.08 5.26 -4.30
CA LYS A 121 17.18 6.52 -3.60
C LYS A 121 16.53 7.58 -4.47
N PRO A 122 15.64 8.44 -3.91
CA PRO A 122 15.36 9.70 -4.57
C PRO A 122 16.72 10.39 -4.71
N THR A 123 17.23 10.46 -5.94
CA THR A 123 18.42 11.25 -6.21
C THR A 123 18.12 12.64 -5.67
N VAL A 124 19.05 13.22 -4.92
CA VAL A 124 18.91 14.54 -4.25
C VAL A 124 18.41 15.65 -5.20
N GLU A 125 18.53 15.43 -6.52
CA GLU A 125 17.97 16.23 -7.60
C GLU A 125 16.42 16.34 -7.58
N ASP A 126 15.68 15.25 -7.33
CA ASP A 126 14.22 15.22 -7.42
C ASP A 126 13.54 15.96 -6.25
N THR A 127 14.16 15.87 -5.07
CA THR A 127 13.69 16.62 -3.89
C THR A 127 13.92 18.12 -4.04
N ARG A 128 15.03 18.56 -4.63
CA ARG A 128 15.34 19.99 -4.79
C ARG A 128 14.41 20.67 -5.79
N GLU A 129 14.05 20.01 -6.88
CA GLU A 129 13.20 20.61 -7.92
C GLU A 129 11.78 20.93 -7.41
N ARG A 130 11.21 20.06 -6.56
CA ARG A 130 9.85 20.24 -6.00
C ARG A 130 9.78 21.39 -5.00
N VAL A 131 10.82 21.61 -4.18
CA VAL A 131 10.83 22.75 -3.22
C VAL A 131 11.13 24.08 -3.93
N THR A 132 11.97 24.09 -4.97
CA THR A 132 12.25 25.30 -5.74
C THR A 132 11.06 25.72 -6.61
N ALA A 133 10.31 24.79 -7.19
CA ALA A 133 9.12 25.09 -8.00
C ALA A 133 7.93 25.65 -7.18
N ALA A 134 7.84 25.34 -5.89
CA ALA A 134 6.84 25.91 -4.99
C ALA A 134 7.24 27.30 -4.47
N ALA A 135 8.52 27.52 -4.18
CA ALA A 135 9.02 28.80 -3.67
C ALA A 135 8.98 29.94 -4.72
N ALA A 136 9.09 29.61 -6.01
CA ALA A 136 9.07 30.61 -7.09
C ALA A 136 7.70 31.28 -7.31
N ARG A 137 6.59 30.69 -6.83
CA ARG A 137 5.24 31.26 -7.00
C ARG A 137 4.85 32.29 -5.94
N LEU A 138 5.60 32.38 -4.83
CA LEU A 138 5.27 33.27 -3.71
C LEU A 138 6.09 34.57 -3.68
N GLN A 139 6.98 34.78 -4.66
CA GLN A 139 7.91 35.92 -4.71
C GLN A 139 7.88 36.66 -6.07
N GLY A 140 6.82 36.49 -6.87
CA GLY A 140 6.71 37.10 -8.19
C GLY A 140 5.32 37.69 -8.46
N GLU A 141 5.17 38.93 -7.98
CA GLU A 141 4.25 40.02 -8.43
C GLU A 141 2.73 39.85 -8.31
#